data_AF-A0A3B3YJV0-F1
#
_entry.id   AF-A0A3B3YJV0-F1
#
_cell.length_a   1.000
_cell.length_b   1.000
_cell.length_c   1.000
_cell.angle_alpha   90.00
_cell.angle_beta   90.00
_cell.angle_gamma   90.00
#
_symmetry.space_group_name_H-M   'P 1'
#
loop_
_entity.id
_entity.type
_entity.pdbx_description
1 polymer ?
#
loop_
_entity_poly.entity_id
_entity_poly.type
_entity_poly.pdbx_seq_one_letter_code
_entity_poly.pdbx_strand_id
1 'polypeptide(L)'
;MEVDCPPEESISSAFDEDSVELGDVKDMRLEADAIVNDVLFAVTEMHVSQSLTSASDVAYINVETREGNRYCLELTEAGLRVVGYAFDEVNEELNTQYHETVYSLLDTLSLGYREAFGNALLQRLEKLKQNGQ
;
A
#
# COMPACT_ATOMS: atom_id res chain seq x y z
N MET A 1 -35.21 -52.77 -21.29
CA MET A 1 -33.89 -53.19 -20.79
C MET A 1 -33.17 -51.94 -20.37
N GLU A 2 -33.09 -51.72 -19.06
CA GLU A 2 -32.18 -50.77 -18.43
C GLU A 2 -30.79 -51.42 -18.33
N VAL A 3 -29.72 -50.67 -18.61
CA VAL A 3 -28.31 -50.88 -18.20
C VAL A 3 -27.63 -49.51 -18.36
N ASP A 4 -27.50 -48.67 -17.33
CA ASP A 4 -26.56 -48.62 -16.19
C ASP A 4 -25.06 -48.42 -16.55
N CYS A 5 -24.62 -47.18 -16.28
CA CYS A 5 -23.32 -46.61 -15.85
C CYS A 5 -21.95 -47.06 -16.44
N PRO A 6 -20.98 -46.12 -16.60
CA PRO A 6 -19.63 -46.37 -17.14
C PRO A 6 -18.61 -46.77 -16.05
N PRO A 7 -17.48 -47.40 -16.41
CA PRO A 7 -16.31 -47.46 -15.53
C PRO A 7 -15.35 -46.29 -15.79
N GLU A 8 -15.07 -45.55 -14.73
CA GLU A 8 -13.94 -44.62 -14.63
C GLU A 8 -12.65 -45.44 -14.49
N GLU A 9 -11.74 -45.33 -15.46
CA GLU A 9 -10.39 -45.88 -15.30
C GLU A 9 -9.42 -44.79 -14.86
N SER A 10 -8.97 -45.00 -13.62
CA SER A 10 -7.85 -44.32 -12.97
C SER A 10 -6.55 -44.57 -13.72
N ILE A 11 -5.78 -43.51 -13.96
CA ILE A 11 -4.32 -43.63 -14.09
C ILE A 11 -3.63 -42.61 -13.21
N SER A 12 -2.94 -43.13 -12.20
CA SER A 12 -1.98 -42.44 -11.36
C SER A 12 -0.65 -42.24 -12.11
N SER A 13 -0.12 -41.02 -12.12
CA SER A 13 1.29 -40.67 -12.32
C SER A 13 1.47 -39.29 -11.67
N ALA A 14 1.95 -39.16 -10.43
CA ALA A 14 3.33 -39.30 -9.98
C ALA A 14 4.25 -38.21 -10.58
N PHE A 15 4.52 -37.18 -9.77
CA PHE A 15 5.63 -36.22 -9.80
C PHE A 15 5.74 -35.22 -10.96
N ASP A 16 5.31 -34.00 -10.68
CA ASP A 16 5.95 -32.72 -11.07
C ASP A 16 5.39 -31.70 -10.05
N GLU A 17 5.94 -31.51 -8.85
CA GLU A 17 7.13 -30.70 -8.55
C GLU A 17 7.38 -29.53 -9.50
N ASP A 18 6.32 -28.84 -9.92
CA ASP A 18 6.42 -27.41 -10.21
C ASP A 18 5.79 -26.67 -9.03
N SER A 19 6.63 -26.46 -8.02
CA SER A 19 6.48 -25.33 -7.11
C SER A 19 6.53 -24.10 -7.99
N VAL A 20 5.38 -23.72 -8.55
CA VAL A 20 5.24 -22.49 -9.34
C VAL A 20 5.94 -21.42 -8.54
N GLU A 21 7.03 -20.93 -9.11
CA GLU A 21 7.85 -19.92 -8.48
C GLU A 21 6.87 -18.81 -8.11
N LEU A 22 6.66 -18.61 -6.80
CA LEU A 22 6.08 -17.40 -6.24
C LEU A 22 7.07 -16.29 -6.62
N GLY A 23 7.08 -15.93 -7.90
CA GLY A 23 7.35 -14.56 -8.28
C GLY A 23 6.22 -13.81 -7.62
N ASP A 24 6.49 -13.30 -6.42
CA ASP A 24 5.73 -12.25 -5.77
C ASP A 24 5.51 -11.14 -6.82
N VAL A 25 4.44 -11.27 -7.62
CA VAL A 25 3.96 -10.18 -8.45
C VAL A 25 3.49 -9.18 -7.42
N LYS A 26 4.38 -8.24 -7.10
CA LYS A 26 4.15 -7.23 -6.09
C LYS A 26 3.04 -6.33 -6.60
N ASP A 27 1.79 -6.68 -6.29
CA ASP A 27 0.64 -5.86 -6.60
C ASP A 27 0.81 -4.51 -5.90
N MET A 28 1.26 -3.50 -6.64
CA MET A 28 1.54 -2.17 -6.09
C MET A 28 0.30 -1.57 -5.42
N ARG A 29 -0.89 -2.00 -5.86
CA ARG A 29 -2.16 -1.63 -5.24
C ARG A 29 -2.34 -2.21 -3.83
N LEU A 30 -1.92 -3.46 -3.59
CA LEU A 30 -1.99 -4.07 -2.27
C LEU A 30 -1.00 -3.38 -1.31
N GLU A 31 0.19 -3.08 -1.81
CA GLU A 31 1.20 -2.33 -1.06
C GLU A 31 0.70 -0.93 -0.70
N ALA A 32 0.05 -0.26 -1.66
CA ALA A 32 -0.58 1.03 -1.43
C ALA A 32 -1.65 0.97 -0.34
N ASP A 33 -2.49 -0.07 -0.31
CA ASP A 33 -3.52 -0.25 0.72
C ASP A 33 -2.91 -0.50 2.10
N ALA A 34 -1.87 -1.33 2.18
CA ALA A 34 -1.13 -1.58 3.40
C ALA A 34 -0.47 -0.28 3.95
N ILE A 35 0.13 0.51 3.06
CA ILE A 35 0.70 1.82 3.38
C ILE A 35 -0.38 2.75 3.92
N VAL A 36 -1.52 2.87 3.22
CA VAL A 36 -2.65 3.69 3.65
C VAL A 36 -3.07 3.29 5.07
N ASN A 37 -3.28 2.00 5.32
CA ASN A 37 -3.74 1.51 6.62
C ASN A 37 -2.74 1.82 7.75
N ASP A 38 -1.44 1.72 7.47
CA ASP A 38 -0.40 1.94 8.47
C ASP A 38 -0.32 3.40 8.94
N VAL A 39 -0.43 4.36 8.01
CA VAL A 39 -0.27 5.80 8.33
C VAL A 39 -1.57 6.61 8.35
N LEU A 40 -2.73 6.00 8.09
CA LEU A 40 -4.03 6.66 8.10
C LEU A 40 -4.29 7.45 9.40
N PHE A 41 -3.84 6.92 10.54
CA PHE A 41 -4.04 7.57 11.84
C PHE A 41 -3.35 8.94 11.97
N ALA A 42 -2.32 9.19 11.17
CA ALA A 42 -1.46 10.37 11.28
C ALA A 42 -1.83 11.47 10.26
N VAL A 43 -2.79 11.21 9.38
CA VAL A 43 -3.30 12.13 8.35
C VAL A 43 -4.80 12.38 8.57
N THR A 44 -5.41 13.25 7.76
CA THR A 44 -6.86 13.51 7.83
C THR A 44 -7.63 12.44 7.06
N GLU A 45 -7.18 12.17 5.83
CA GLU A 45 -7.77 11.15 4.95
C GLU A 45 -6.66 10.57 4.06
N MET A 46 -6.73 9.28 3.77
CA MET A 46 -5.80 8.63 2.85
C MET A 46 -6.47 7.42 2.21
N HIS A 47 -6.35 7.26 0.90
CA HIS A 47 -6.94 6.16 0.15
C HIS A 47 -6.25 5.96 -1.20
N VAL A 48 -6.31 4.74 -1.72
CA VAL A 48 -5.85 4.45 -3.09
C VAL A 48 -6.82 5.05 -4.09
N SER A 49 -6.31 5.78 -5.09
CA SER A 49 -7.10 6.33 -6.17
C SER A 49 -7.79 5.22 -6.96
N GLN A 50 -9.10 5.38 -7.16
CA GLN A 50 -9.89 4.51 -8.05
C GLN A 50 -10.11 5.14 -9.43
N SER A 51 -9.87 6.45 -9.53
CA SER A 51 -10.04 7.22 -10.76
C SER A 51 -8.85 7.04 -11.70
N LEU A 52 -7.65 6.92 -11.13
CA LEU A 52 -6.42 6.72 -11.89
C LEU A 52 -6.19 5.23 -12.18
N THR A 53 -5.66 4.94 -13.36
CA THR A 53 -5.40 3.55 -13.79
C THR A 53 -4.21 3.01 -13.00
N SER A 54 -4.49 2.28 -11.92
CA SER A 54 -3.47 1.48 -11.22
C SER A 54 -3.13 0.25 -12.06
N ALA A 55 -1.89 0.13 -12.52
CA ALA A 55 -1.39 -1.11 -13.12
C ALA A 55 -0.77 -2.00 -12.04
N SER A 56 -0.32 -3.20 -12.39
CA SER A 56 0.41 -4.07 -11.46
C SER A 56 1.71 -3.42 -10.95
N ASP A 57 2.31 -2.54 -11.76
CA ASP A 57 3.60 -1.88 -11.48
C ASP A 57 3.48 -0.48 -10.85
N VAL A 58 2.28 0.11 -10.86
CA VAL A 58 2.06 1.48 -10.36
C VAL A 58 0.71 1.61 -9.68
N ALA A 59 0.72 2.24 -8.51
CA ALA A 59 -0.49 2.61 -7.78
C ALA A 59 -0.48 4.09 -7.44
N TYR A 60 -1.67 4.69 -7.38
CA TYR A 60 -1.83 6.10 -7.01
C TYR A 60 -2.54 6.20 -5.66
N ILE A 61 -2.04 7.07 -4.79
CA ILE A 61 -2.55 7.23 -3.42
C ILE A 61 -2.89 8.70 -3.21
N ASN A 62 -4.13 8.96 -2.82
CA ASN A 62 -4.58 10.28 -2.42
C ASN A 62 -4.39 10.43 -0.91
N VAL A 63 -3.85 11.56 -0.48
CA VAL A 63 -3.66 11.89 0.93
C VAL A 63 -4.05 13.34 1.23
N GLU A 64 -4.86 13.53 2.26
CA GLU A 64 -5.15 14.82 2.88
C GLU A 64 -4.43 14.88 4.22
N THR A 65 -3.49 15.82 4.34
CA THR A 65 -2.71 16.01 5.56
C THR A 65 -3.56 16.65 6.65
N ARG A 66 -3.06 16.64 7.89
CA ARG A 66 -3.74 17.29 9.03
C ARG A 66 -3.87 18.80 8.88
N GLU A 67 -2.99 19.39 8.08
CA GLU A 67 -3.07 20.81 7.71
C GLU A 67 -4.17 21.10 6.67
N GLY A 68 -4.81 20.08 6.10
CA GLY A 68 -5.84 20.22 5.05
C GLY A 68 -5.28 20.32 3.63
N ASN A 69 -3.99 20.03 3.45
CA ASN A 69 -3.36 19.99 2.13
C ASN A 69 -3.59 18.63 1.47
N ARG A 70 -3.93 18.63 0.19
CA ARG A 70 -4.20 17.41 -0.59
C ARG A 70 -3.04 17.13 -1.54
N TYR A 71 -2.70 15.86 -1.67
CA TYR A 71 -1.66 15.40 -2.57
C TYR A 71 -2.10 14.11 -3.25
N CYS A 72 -1.69 13.94 -4.50
CA CYS A 72 -1.71 12.66 -5.19
C CYS A 72 -0.29 12.14 -5.28
N LEU A 73 -0.11 10.93 -4.79
CA LEU A 73 1.15 10.23 -4.74
C LEU A 73 1.15 9.10 -5.74
N GLU A 74 2.30 8.82 -6.32
CA GLU A 74 2.55 7.65 -7.14
C GLU A 74 3.48 6.70 -6.39
N LEU A 75 3.08 5.44 -6.30
CA LEU A 75 3.85 4.34 -5.75
C LEU A 75 4.28 3.41 -6.91
N THR A 76 5.58 3.18 -7.01
CA THR A 76 6.21 2.26 -7.97
C THR A 76 7.30 1.47 -7.25
N GLU A 77 7.99 0.56 -7.96
CA GLU A 77 9.17 -0.12 -7.42
C GLU A 77 10.29 0.84 -6.99
N ALA A 78 10.36 2.05 -7.58
CA ALA A 78 11.34 3.07 -7.21
C ALA A 78 11.01 3.77 -5.87
N GLY A 79 9.79 3.60 -5.35
CA GLY A 79 9.31 4.24 -4.12
C GLY A 79 8.08 5.12 -4.37
N LEU A 80 7.95 6.17 -3.55
CA LEU A 80 6.82 7.10 -3.56
C LEU A 80 7.25 8.50 -4.00
N ARG A 81 6.44 9.14 -4.85
CA ARG A 81 6.64 10.55 -5.22
C ARG A 81 5.32 11.31 -5.26
N VAL A 82 5.38 12.64 -5.21
CA VAL A 82 4.20 13.51 -5.38
C VAL A 82 4.01 13.81 -6.86
N VAL A 83 2.86 13.41 -7.40
CA VAL A 83 2.49 13.66 -8.80
C VAL A 83 1.40 14.71 -8.95
N GLY A 84 0.77 15.16 -7.85
CA GLY A 84 -0.24 16.22 -7.90
C GLY A 84 -0.51 16.86 -6.54
N TYR A 85 -1.13 18.04 -6.57
CA TYR A 85 -1.54 18.81 -5.37
C TYR A 85 -3.06 18.78 -5.17
N ALA A 86 -3.74 17.90 -5.90
CA ALA A 86 -5.14 17.58 -5.75
C ALA A 86 -5.32 16.05 -5.85
N PHE A 87 -6.47 15.56 -5.40
CA PHE A 87 -6.81 14.14 -5.54
C PHE A 87 -7.00 13.78 -7.01
N ASP A 88 -6.53 12.58 -7.36
CA ASP A 88 -6.62 12.04 -8.72
C ASP A 88 -5.96 12.94 -9.79
N GLU A 89 -5.05 13.82 -9.37
CA GLU A 89 -4.30 14.71 -10.25
C GLU A 89 -2.90 14.15 -10.50
N VAL A 90 -2.55 13.96 -11.77
CA VAL A 90 -1.21 13.55 -12.19
C VAL A 90 -0.68 14.61 -13.14
N ASN A 91 0.33 15.33 -12.68
CA ASN A 91 1.04 16.34 -13.44
C ASN A 91 2.47 15.86 -13.71
N GLU A 92 2.71 15.40 -14.94
CA GLU A 92 4.01 14.87 -15.38
C GLU A 92 5.13 15.93 -15.36
N GLU A 93 4.78 17.21 -15.34
CA GLU A 93 5.75 18.32 -15.23
C GLU A 93 6.33 18.46 -13.81
N LEU A 94 5.68 17.85 -12.81
CA LEU A 94 6.19 17.83 -11.43
C LEU A 94 7.33 16.82 -11.31
N ASN A 95 8.56 17.33 -11.39
CA ASN A 95 9.76 16.55 -11.10
C ASN A 95 10.03 16.53 -9.59
N THR A 96 9.21 15.81 -8.84
CA THR A 96 9.43 15.60 -7.41
C THR A 96 10.36 14.40 -7.20
N GLN A 97 11.08 14.42 -6.08
CA GLN A 97 12.00 13.35 -5.73
C GLN A 97 11.24 12.08 -5.32
N TYR A 98 11.77 10.91 -5.68
CA TYR A 98 11.31 9.65 -5.12
C TYR A 98 11.82 9.46 -3.70
N HIS A 99 10.92 9.08 -2.81
CA HIS A 99 11.19 8.73 -1.43
C HIS A 99 11.06 7.22 -1.27
N GLU A 100 11.98 6.63 -0.50
CA GLU A 100 12.00 5.19 -0.26
C GLU A 100 10.74 4.70 0.48
N THR A 101 10.19 5.52 1.37
CA THR A 101 9.02 5.16 2.19
C THR A 101 8.03 6.30 2.34
N VAL A 102 6.77 5.94 2.63
CA VAL A 102 5.70 6.90 2.94
C VAL A 102 6.06 7.77 4.15
N TYR A 103 6.82 7.24 5.11
CA TYR A 103 7.20 7.96 6.32
C TYR A 103 8.12 9.13 5.98
N SER A 104 9.16 8.89 5.18
CA SER A 104 10.10 9.93 4.74
C SER A 104 9.40 11.00 3.89
N LEU A 105 8.43 10.60 3.08
CA LEU A 105 7.64 11.52 2.27
C LEU A 105 6.74 12.39 3.16
N LEU A 106 5.89 11.78 3.99
CA LEU A 106 4.96 12.48 4.88
C LEU A 106 5.68 13.36 5.92
N ASP A 107 6.87 12.96 6.37
CA ASP A 107 7.73 13.77 7.24
C ASP A 107 8.11 15.13 6.61
N THR A 108 8.25 15.17 5.29
CA THR A 108 8.52 16.41 4.54
C THR A 108 7.26 17.16 4.12
N LEU A 109 6.15 16.46 3.88
CA LEU A 109 4.89 17.04 3.39
C LEU A 109 3.98 17.56 4.48
N SER A 110 4.00 16.97 5.68
CA SER A 110 3.07 17.29 6.77
C SER A 110 3.78 17.38 8.10
N LEU A 111 3.79 18.58 8.68
CA LEU A 111 4.25 18.76 10.06
C LEU A 111 3.31 18.06 11.03
N GLY A 112 2.00 18.08 10.74
CA GLY A 112 0.99 17.41 11.56
C GLY A 112 1.17 15.90 11.63
N TYR A 113 1.63 15.27 10.54
CA TYR A 113 2.02 13.87 10.51
C TYR A 113 3.17 13.59 11.49
N ARG A 114 4.24 14.41 11.45
CA ARG A 114 5.39 14.27 12.35
C ARG A 114 4.98 14.36 13.82
N GLU A 115 4.10 15.30 14.15
CA GLU A 115 3.57 15.43 15.52
C GLU A 115 2.70 14.23 15.93
N ALA A 116 1.83 13.74 15.04
CA ALA A 116 0.98 12.59 15.29
C ALA A 116 1.79 11.31 15.50
N PHE A 117 2.78 11.08 14.65
CA PHE A 117 3.69 9.95 14.73
C PHE A 117 4.54 10.01 16.01
N GLY A 118 5.07 11.19 16.34
CA GLY A 118 5.78 11.42 17.60
C GLY A 118 4.90 11.10 18.80
N ASN A 119 3.68 11.63 18.85
CA ASN A 119 2.73 11.35 19.93
C ASN A 119 2.39 9.86 20.04
N ALA A 120 2.22 9.15 18.92
CA ALA A 120 1.99 7.70 18.93
C ALA A 120 3.18 6.93 19.53
N LEU A 121 4.41 7.35 19.24
CA LEU A 121 5.62 6.75 19.82
C LEU A 121 5.72 7.03 21.33
N LEU A 122 5.46 8.27 21.77
CA LEU A 122 5.42 8.63 23.19
C LEU A 122 4.38 7.80 23.95
N GLN A 123 3.16 7.66 23.42
CA GLN A 123 2.11 6.86 24.05
C GLN A 123 2.51 5.38 24.20
N ARG A 124 3.21 4.80 23.21
CA ARG A 124 3.74 3.43 23.33
C ARG A 124 4.81 3.33 24.40
N LEU A 125 5.70 4.32 24.52
CA LEU A 125 6.73 4.36 25.55
C LEU A 125 6.13 4.48 26.96
N GLU A 126 5.10 5.30 27.13
CA GLU A 126 4.40 5.46 28.42
C GLU A 126 3.69 4.18 28.85
N LYS A 127 3.05 3.45 27.92
CA LYS A 127 2.44 2.15 28.20
C LYS A 127 3.47 1.14 28.69
N LEU A 128 4.64 1.06 28.04
CA LEU A 128 5.73 0.17 28.48
C LEU A 128 6.20 0.50 29.90
N LYS A 129 6.31 1.79 30.25
CA LYS A 129 6.67 2.22 31.60
C LYS A 129 5.63 1.83 32.65
N GLN A 130 4.34 1.89 32.31
CA GLN A 130 3.25 1.54 33.23
C GLN A 130 3.06 0.02 33.39
N ASN A 131 3.37 -0.78 32.36
CA ASN A 131 3.27 -2.23 32.40
C ASN A 131 4.49 -2.94 33.01
N GLY A 132 5.56 -2.20 33.34
CA GLY A 132 6.80 -2.73 33.93
C GLY A 132 6.92 -2.57 35.45
N GLN A 133 5.81 -2.29 36.16
CA GLN A 133 5.75 -2.07 37.60
C GLN A 133 4.76 -3.03 38.26
#